data_AF-A0A520F4R9-F1
#
_entry.id   AF-A0A520F4R9-F1
#
_cell.length_a   1.000
_cell.length_b   1.000
_cell.length_c   1.000
_cell.angle_alpha   90.00
_cell.angle_beta   90.00
_cell.angle_gamma   90.00
#
_symmetry.space_group_name_H-M   'P 1'
#
loop_
_entity.id
_entity.type
_entity.pdbx_description
1 polymer ?
#
loop_
_entity_poly.entity_id
_entity_poly.type
_entity_poly.pdbx_seq_one_letter_code
_entity_poly.pdbx_strand_id
1 'polypeptide(L)'
;MFPDPAAAVFPDLAAAVAARIGRSMAESRSEGTRRTYASAWRRFEQWCTAHGHTSLPAHAATVAAYLVDAADTIGPDGIRVYAPTTLTKWMAAIAHHHHRTGHESPTGQELVRATLSGIRRDYAAVGDRPRNPRAALLTADIVTITAAARNLVTGWAGAVLERRDSALLLMGFAGAFRRSELVGLEGADVSVHRHDGVHVRLRRSKTDQEGTGTVRALPFTDRHDSCPPCAYVRWAQVVAAFDTRGRPGVIRLLTTAEPFDAHVCRRFRSAPRAASCSPV
;
A
#
# COMPACT_ATOMS: atom_id res chain seq x y z
N MET A 1 31.72 -13.79 -42.21
CA MET A 1 30.74 -14.66 -41.54
C MET A 1 31.16 -14.73 -40.08
N PHE A 2 30.62 -13.85 -39.24
CA PHE A 2 30.89 -13.87 -37.79
C PHE A 2 30.12 -15.05 -37.18
N PRO A 3 30.71 -15.82 -36.26
CA PRO A 3 30.01 -16.93 -35.64
C PRO A 3 28.82 -16.39 -34.83
N ASP A 4 27.66 -16.98 -35.07
CA ASP A 4 26.44 -16.81 -34.29
C ASP A 4 26.77 -17.07 -32.80
N PRO A 5 26.50 -16.16 -31.85
CA PRO A 5 26.79 -16.42 -30.45
C PRO A 5 25.90 -17.59 -30.00
N ALA A 6 26.51 -18.76 -29.84
CA ALA A 6 25.86 -19.99 -29.42
C ALA A 6 24.89 -19.70 -28.27
N ALA A 7 23.59 -19.79 -28.56
CA ALA A 7 22.55 -19.60 -27.57
C ALA A 7 22.80 -20.56 -26.39
N ALA A 8 22.82 -20.02 -25.19
CA ALA A 8 23.05 -20.81 -23.99
C ALA A 8 22.00 -21.94 -23.90
N VAL A 9 22.46 -23.19 -23.95
CA VAL A 9 21.60 -24.37 -23.82
C VAL A 9 21.09 -24.45 -22.38
N PHE A 10 19.78 -24.61 -22.22
CA PHE A 10 19.19 -24.74 -20.88
C PHE A 10 19.70 -26.03 -20.23
N PRO A 11 20.25 -25.98 -19.01
CA PRO A 11 20.79 -27.17 -18.35
C PRO A 11 19.67 -28.15 -17.99
N ASP A 12 19.97 -29.45 -18.02
CA ASP A 12 19.06 -30.48 -17.53
C ASP A 12 18.96 -30.40 -16.00
N LEU A 13 17.89 -29.77 -15.53
CA LEU A 13 17.62 -29.54 -14.11
C LEU A 13 16.55 -30.52 -13.63
N ALA A 14 16.79 -31.14 -12.47
CA ALA A 14 15.76 -31.92 -11.79
C ALA A 14 14.48 -31.09 -11.60
N ALA A 15 13.31 -31.68 -11.87
CA ALA A 15 12.02 -30.99 -11.84
C ALA A 15 11.75 -30.23 -10.52
N ALA A 16 12.22 -30.77 -9.38
CA ALA A 16 12.13 -30.11 -8.09
C ALA A 16 12.93 -28.80 -7.99
N VAL A 17 14.11 -28.74 -8.65
CA VAL A 17 14.98 -27.57 -8.72
C VAL A 17 14.38 -26.52 -9.66
N ALA A 18 13.91 -26.92 -10.84
CA ALA A 18 13.21 -26.04 -11.77
C ALA A 18 11.95 -25.41 -11.11
N ALA A 19 11.17 -26.22 -10.38
CA ALA A 19 10.02 -25.73 -9.62
C ALA A 19 10.42 -24.76 -8.49
N ARG A 20 11.55 -25.01 -7.81
CA ARG A 20 12.08 -24.11 -6.77
C ARG A 20 12.58 -22.79 -7.36
N ILE A 21 13.26 -22.82 -8.51
CA ILE A 21 13.65 -21.61 -9.26
C ILE A 21 12.41 -20.81 -9.63
N GLY A 22 11.37 -21.46 -10.17
CA GLY A 22 10.09 -20.81 -10.50
C GLY A 22 9.42 -20.16 -9.28
N ARG A 23 9.40 -20.83 -8.13
CA ARG A 23 8.90 -20.27 -6.86
C ARG A 23 9.73 -19.08 -6.39
N SER A 24 11.05 -19.19 -6.36
CA SER A 24 11.94 -18.09 -5.96
C SER A 24 11.85 -16.89 -6.90
N MET A 25 11.69 -17.11 -8.21
CA MET A 25 11.42 -16.04 -9.18
C MET A 25 10.07 -15.36 -8.90
N ALA A 26 9.03 -16.13 -8.57
CA ALA A 26 7.74 -15.57 -8.18
C ALA A 26 7.85 -14.77 -6.87
N GLU A 27 8.56 -15.29 -5.86
CA GLU A 27 8.78 -14.72 -4.52
C GLU A 27 9.74 -13.53 -4.48
N SER A 28 10.59 -13.35 -5.49
CA SER A 28 11.52 -12.22 -5.60
C SER A 28 10.86 -10.84 -5.59
N ARG A 29 9.53 -10.76 -5.74
CA ARG A 29 8.78 -9.51 -5.82
C ARG A 29 7.71 -9.40 -4.75
N SER A 30 7.67 -8.23 -4.12
CA SER A 30 6.63 -7.88 -3.15
C SER A 30 5.22 -8.03 -3.74
N GLU A 31 4.27 -8.40 -2.90
CA GLU A 31 2.85 -8.54 -3.28
C GLU A 31 2.27 -7.23 -3.87
N GLY A 32 2.72 -6.08 -3.38
CA GLY A 32 2.35 -4.77 -3.91
C GLY A 32 2.82 -4.55 -5.36
N THR A 33 4.03 -5.02 -5.69
CA THR A 33 4.55 -5.01 -7.07
C THR A 33 3.73 -5.93 -7.96
N ARG A 34 3.38 -7.15 -7.49
CA ARG A 34 2.53 -8.09 -8.24
C ARG A 34 1.17 -7.50 -8.58
N ARG A 35 0.48 -6.91 -7.60
CA ARG A 35 -0.84 -6.26 -7.81
C ARG A 35 -0.76 -5.10 -8.78
N THR A 36 0.28 -4.29 -8.67
CA THR A 36 0.52 -3.15 -9.58
C THR A 36 0.72 -3.64 -11.02
N TYR A 37 1.53 -4.68 -11.21
CA TYR A 37 1.80 -5.24 -12.54
C TYR A 37 0.56 -5.91 -13.12
N ALA A 38 -0.21 -6.65 -12.32
CA ALA A 38 -1.48 -7.23 -12.77
C ALA A 38 -2.48 -6.16 -13.20
N SER A 39 -2.58 -5.05 -12.46
CA SER A 39 -3.44 -3.94 -12.85
C SER A 39 -2.96 -3.22 -14.12
N ALA A 40 -1.65 -3.06 -14.29
CA ALA A 40 -1.08 -2.45 -15.49
C ALA A 40 -1.27 -3.34 -16.72
N TRP A 41 -1.08 -4.65 -16.57
CA TRP A 41 -1.31 -5.64 -17.63
C TRP A 41 -2.76 -5.63 -18.10
N ARG A 42 -3.73 -5.73 -17.18
CA ARG A 42 -5.16 -5.68 -17.53
C ARG A 42 -5.52 -4.41 -18.29
N ARG A 43 -4.93 -3.27 -17.95
CA ARG A 43 -5.16 -2.01 -18.67
C ARG A 43 -4.67 -2.10 -20.12
N PHE A 44 -3.46 -2.62 -20.33
CA PHE A 44 -2.92 -2.81 -21.68
C PHE A 44 -3.75 -3.80 -22.49
N GLU A 45 -4.12 -4.93 -21.89
CA GLU A 45 -4.97 -5.94 -22.53
C GLU A 45 -6.33 -5.38 -22.95
N GLN A 46 -6.99 -4.64 -22.07
CA GLN A 46 -8.26 -3.97 -22.38
C GLN A 46 -8.11 -2.96 -23.52
N TRP A 47 -7.03 -2.19 -23.51
CA TRP A 47 -6.74 -1.23 -24.58
C TRP A 47 -6.51 -1.94 -25.93
N CYS A 48 -5.73 -3.03 -25.93
CA CYS A 48 -5.50 -3.86 -27.11
C CYS A 48 -6.82 -4.40 -27.67
N THR A 49 -7.67 -4.99 -26.82
CA THR A 49 -8.98 -5.51 -27.23
C THR A 49 -9.85 -4.41 -27.83
N ALA A 50 -9.90 -3.23 -27.22
CA ALA A 50 -10.71 -2.11 -27.71
C ALA A 50 -10.23 -1.56 -29.07
N HIS A 51 -8.93 -1.65 -29.37
CA HIS A 51 -8.31 -1.15 -30.61
C HIS A 51 -8.02 -2.27 -31.63
N GLY A 52 -8.48 -3.50 -31.39
CA GLY A 52 -8.29 -4.62 -32.30
C GLY A 52 -6.83 -5.12 -32.42
N HIS A 53 -6.03 -4.95 -31.36
CA HIS A 53 -4.64 -5.38 -31.30
C HIS A 53 -4.45 -6.65 -30.46
N THR A 54 -3.39 -7.39 -30.75
CA THR A 54 -2.96 -8.54 -29.94
C THR A 54 -2.10 -8.08 -28.76
N SER A 55 -2.49 -8.43 -27.54
CA SER A 55 -1.78 -8.07 -26.32
C SER A 55 -0.61 -9.01 -25.99
N LEU A 56 -0.66 -10.27 -26.45
CA LEU A 56 0.40 -11.26 -26.24
C LEU A 56 0.46 -12.29 -27.39
N PRO A 57 1.62 -12.44 -28.07
CA PRO A 57 2.75 -11.50 -28.08
C PRO A 57 2.36 -10.18 -28.75
N ALA A 58 2.64 -9.05 -28.09
CA ALA A 58 2.38 -7.73 -28.66
C ALA A 58 3.52 -7.29 -29.59
N HIS A 59 3.17 -6.60 -30.67
CA HIS A 59 4.14 -5.92 -31.53
C HIS A 59 4.65 -4.62 -30.86
N ALA A 60 5.91 -4.24 -31.09
CA ALA A 60 6.47 -3.02 -30.51
C ALA A 60 5.68 -1.76 -30.89
N ALA A 61 5.16 -1.68 -32.13
CA ALA A 61 4.30 -0.59 -32.56
C ALA A 61 2.99 -0.51 -31.75
N THR A 62 2.41 -1.65 -31.34
CA THR A 62 1.22 -1.68 -30.47
C THR A 62 1.52 -1.09 -29.10
N VAL A 63 2.69 -1.42 -28.53
CA VAL A 63 3.12 -0.85 -27.25
C VAL A 63 3.40 0.65 -27.40
N ALA A 64 4.05 1.07 -28.48
CA ALA A 64 4.30 2.49 -28.75
C ALA A 64 2.99 3.29 -28.90
N ALA A 65 2.02 2.80 -29.67
CA ALA A 65 0.70 3.40 -29.83
C ALA A 65 -0.04 3.52 -28.50
N TYR A 66 0.00 2.45 -27.68
CA TYR A 66 -0.57 2.47 -26.33
C TYR A 66 0.04 3.56 -25.43
N LEU A 67 1.36 3.76 -25.50
CA LEU A 67 2.05 4.77 -24.69
C LEU A 67 1.69 6.19 -25.13
N VAL A 68 1.52 6.42 -26.44
CA VAL A 68 1.10 7.71 -26.99
C VAL A 68 -0.34 8.01 -26.60
N ASP A 69 -1.27 7.09 -26.82
CA ASP A 69 -2.68 7.25 -26.44
C ASP A 69 -2.85 7.53 -24.94
N ALA A 70 -2.07 6.83 -24.11
CA ALA A 70 -2.02 7.11 -22.67
C ALA A 70 -1.42 8.47 -22.33
N ALA A 71 -0.39 8.93 -23.05
CA ALA A 71 0.22 10.23 -22.84
C ALA A 71 -0.71 11.39 -23.25
N ASP A 72 -1.56 11.15 -24.24
CA ASP A 72 -2.53 12.12 -24.77
C ASP A 72 -3.86 12.13 -23.99
N THR A 73 -4.02 11.24 -23.01
CA THR A 73 -5.20 11.24 -22.14
C THR A 73 -5.19 12.49 -21.23
N ILE A 74 -6.11 13.42 -21.48
CA ILE A 74 -6.29 14.67 -20.71
C ILE A 74 -7.52 14.56 -19.80
N GLY A 75 -7.36 15.00 -18.54
CA GLY A 75 -8.42 15.03 -17.54
C GLY A 75 -9.38 16.21 -17.72
N PRO A 76 -10.48 16.27 -16.95
CA PRO A 76 -11.42 17.39 -17.00
C PRO A 76 -10.80 18.76 -16.65
N ASP A 77 -9.66 18.74 -15.96
CA ASP A 77 -8.85 19.90 -15.58
C ASP A 77 -7.90 20.38 -16.68
N GLY A 78 -7.92 19.74 -17.86
CA GLY A 78 -7.02 20.07 -18.98
C GLY A 78 -5.60 19.57 -18.79
N ILE A 79 -5.33 18.79 -17.74
CA ILE A 79 -4.00 18.26 -17.41
C ILE A 79 -3.91 16.80 -17.86
N ARG A 80 -2.73 16.38 -18.33
CA ARG A 80 -2.48 14.97 -18.67
C ARG A 80 -2.68 14.07 -17.44
N VAL A 81 -3.50 13.03 -17.60
CA VAL A 81 -3.91 12.14 -16.50
C VAL A 81 -2.74 11.31 -15.97
N TYR A 82 -1.84 10.87 -16.85
CA TYR A 82 -0.78 9.92 -16.50
C TYR A 82 0.59 10.56 -16.54
N ALA A 83 1.38 10.42 -15.47
CA ALA A 83 2.77 10.86 -15.44
C ALA A 83 3.71 9.88 -16.21
N PRO A 84 4.87 10.33 -16.71
CA PRO A 84 5.82 9.46 -17.42
C PRO A 84 6.36 8.29 -16.58
N THR A 85 6.38 8.45 -15.25
CA THR A 85 6.75 7.39 -14.31
C THR A 85 5.71 6.27 -14.25
N THR A 86 4.43 6.58 -14.48
CA THR A 86 3.35 5.61 -14.60
C THR A 86 3.51 4.79 -15.88
N LEU A 87 3.77 5.44 -17.01
CA LEU A 87 4.03 4.78 -18.30
C LEU A 87 5.23 3.82 -18.24
N THR A 88 6.31 4.26 -17.57
CA THR A 88 7.49 3.42 -17.34
C THR A 88 7.15 2.16 -16.53
N LYS A 89 6.27 2.27 -15.52
CA LYS A 89 5.79 1.10 -14.75
C LYS A 89 4.94 0.16 -15.59
N TRP A 90 4.13 0.68 -16.50
CA TRP A 90 3.32 -0.14 -17.40
C TRP A 90 4.20 -0.92 -18.38
N MET A 91 5.22 -0.30 -18.97
CA MET A 91 6.21 -1.01 -19.78
C MET A 91 6.85 -2.17 -19.02
N ALA A 92 7.26 -1.96 -17.76
CA ALA A 92 7.84 -3.03 -16.94
C ALA A 92 6.85 -4.18 -16.69
N ALA A 93 5.56 -3.88 -16.54
CA ALA A 93 4.52 -4.90 -16.41
C ALA A 93 4.30 -5.68 -17.72
N ILE A 94 4.28 -5.01 -18.86
CA ILE A 94 4.18 -5.62 -20.20
C ILE A 94 5.38 -6.55 -20.44
N ALA A 95 6.60 -6.06 -20.18
CA ALA A 95 7.82 -6.85 -20.28
C ALA A 95 7.77 -8.09 -19.40
N HIS A 96 7.35 -7.91 -18.16
CA HIS A 96 7.24 -9.01 -17.23
C HIS A 96 6.27 -10.09 -17.70
N HIS A 97 5.12 -9.70 -18.27
CA HIS A 97 4.13 -10.65 -18.73
C HIS A 97 4.64 -11.45 -19.93
N HIS A 98 5.29 -10.79 -20.90
CA HIS A 98 5.92 -11.44 -22.05
C HIS A 98 6.99 -12.44 -21.62
N HIS A 99 7.91 -12.04 -20.74
CA HIS A 99 8.95 -12.94 -20.25
C HIS A 99 8.38 -14.14 -19.47
N ARG A 100 7.32 -13.94 -18.68
CA ARG A 100 6.67 -15.02 -17.93
C ARG A 100 5.98 -16.05 -18.83
N THR A 101 5.58 -15.66 -20.04
CA THR A 101 4.94 -16.54 -21.02
C THR A 101 5.90 -17.03 -22.10
N GLY A 102 7.21 -16.78 -21.93
CA GLY A 102 8.25 -17.28 -22.82
C GLY A 102 8.47 -16.45 -24.09
N HIS A 103 7.86 -15.27 -24.18
CA HIS A 103 8.04 -14.36 -25.31
C HIS A 103 9.13 -13.32 -25.04
N GLU A 104 9.78 -12.86 -26.11
CA GLU A 104 10.65 -11.68 -26.04
C GLU A 104 9.81 -10.43 -25.71
N SER A 105 10.39 -9.50 -24.95
CA SER A 105 9.68 -8.28 -24.60
C SER A 105 9.72 -7.25 -25.73
N PRO A 106 8.56 -6.77 -26.23
CA PRO A 106 8.52 -5.68 -27.21
C PRO A 106 9.01 -4.34 -26.64
N THR A 107 9.07 -4.19 -25.32
CA THR A 107 9.42 -2.93 -24.65
C THR A 107 10.91 -2.59 -24.71
N GLY A 108 11.76 -3.59 -25.01
CA GLY A 108 13.20 -3.40 -25.17
C GLY A 108 13.60 -2.83 -26.52
N GLN A 109 12.71 -2.87 -27.51
CA GLN A 109 12.98 -2.39 -28.87
C GLN A 109 13.11 -0.86 -28.93
N GLU A 110 13.97 -0.38 -29.83
CA GLU A 110 14.29 1.06 -29.94
C GLU A 110 13.05 1.91 -30.18
N LEU A 111 12.10 1.42 -30.99
CA LEU A 111 10.83 2.11 -31.23
C LEU A 111 10.13 2.52 -29.93
N VAL A 112 9.95 1.58 -28.99
CA VAL A 112 9.23 1.84 -27.73
C VAL A 112 10.05 2.76 -26.82
N ARG A 113 11.37 2.60 -26.79
CA ARG A 113 12.27 3.43 -25.96
C ARG A 113 12.31 4.87 -26.46
N ALA A 114 12.39 5.06 -27.79
CA ALA A 114 12.34 6.35 -28.45
C ALA A 114 10.98 7.04 -28.22
N THR A 115 9.87 6.31 -28.35
CA THR A 115 8.51 6.83 -28.04
C THR A 115 8.43 7.33 -26.60
N LEU A 116 8.86 6.55 -25.61
CA LEU A 116 8.86 6.99 -24.22
C LEU A 116 9.77 8.20 -23.99
N SER A 117 10.91 8.25 -24.67
CA SER A 117 11.80 9.41 -24.61
C SER A 117 11.17 10.66 -25.20
N GLY A 118 10.43 10.55 -26.31
CA GLY A 118 9.65 11.65 -26.90
C GLY A 118 8.61 12.17 -25.92
N ILE A 119 7.76 11.28 -25.40
CA ILE A 119 6.75 11.60 -24.38
C ILE A 119 7.38 12.35 -23.20
N ARG A 120 8.52 11.89 -22.68
CA ARG A 120 9.21 12.56 -21.56
C ARG A 120 9.67 13.98 -21.90
N ARG A 121 10.12 14.23 -23.15
CA ARG A 121 10.51 15.57 -23.60
C ARG A 121 9.28 16.47 -23.76
N ASP A 122 8.20 15.95 -24.31
CA ASP A 122 6.95 16.72 -24.48
C ASP A 122 6.37 17.15 -23.13
N TYR A 123 6.37 16.25 -22.14
CA TYR A 123 5.98 16.58 -20.76
C TYR A 123 6.90 17.63 -20.13
N ALA A 124 8.20 17.57 -20.41
CA ALA A 124 9.15 18.55 -19.88
C ALA A 124 8.98 19.93 -20.53
N ALA A 125 8.72 19.98 -21.84
CA ALA A 125 8.55 21.21 -22.60
C ALA A 125 7.30 21.99 -22.19
N VAL A 126 6.19 21.28 -21.92
CA VAL A 126 4.92 21.88 -21.48
C VAL A 126 4.97 22.35 -20.01
N GLY A 127 6.04 22.05 -19.27
CA GLY A 127 6.12 22.30 -17.82
C GLY A 127 5.26 21.32 -17.01
N ASP A 128 4.69 20.33 -17.67
CA ASP A 128 3.76 19.32 -17.18
C ASP A 128 4.49 18.21 -16.40
N ARG A 129 5.53 18.58 -15.65
CA ARG A 129 6.17 17.70 -14.68
C ARG A 129 5.35 17.82 -13.41
N PRO A 130 4.36 16.95 -13.15
CA PRO A 130 3.46 17.11 -12.03
C PRO A 130 4.20 16.56 -10.81
N ARG A 131 5.16 17.34 -10.32
CA ARG A 131 5.53 17.31 -8.92
C ARG A 131 4.58 18.31 -8.27
N ASN A 132 3.34 17.88 -8.06
CA ASN A 132 2.54 18.38 -6.96
C ASN A 132 2.88 17.49 -5.76
N PRO A 133 4.03 17.68 -5.08
CA PRO A 133 4.20 17.07 -3.78
C PRO A 133 3.04 17.61 -2.94
N ARG A 134 2.12 16.74 -2.57
CA ARG A 134 1.10 17.12 -1.60
C ARG A 134 1.85 17.57 -0.35
N ALA A 135 1.44 18.71 0.21
CA ALA A 135 2.00 19.17 1.47
C ALA A 135 1.97 18.03 2.48
N ALA A 136 3.07 17.84 3.19
CA ALA A 136 3.13 16.83 4.24
C ALA A 136 2.08 17.19 5.29
N LEU A 137 1.28 16.21 5.71
CA LEU A 137 0.39 16.39 6.85
C LEU A 137 1.23 16.69 8.10
N LEU A 138 0.80 17.69 8.85
CA LEU A 138 1.35 18.04 10.14
C LEU A 138 0.53 17.37 11.26
N THR A 139 1.09 17.33 12.46
CA THR A 139 0.37 16.84 13.65
C THR A 139 -0.97 17.55 13.83
N ALA A 140 -1.01 18.87 13.58
CA ALA A 140 -2.23 19.68 13.68
C ALA A 140 -3.32 19.24 12.68
N ASP A 141 -2.94 18.80 11.48
CA ASP A 141 -3.90 18.30 10.48
C ASP A 141 -4.53 16.99 10.94
N ILE A 142 -3.71 16.07 11.49
CA ILE A 142 -4.19 14.79 12.03
C ILE A 142 -5.12 15.01 13.23
N VAL A 143 -4.77 15.94 14.12
CA VAL A 143 -5.64 16.30 15.26
C VAL A 143 -6.95 16.90 14.77
N THR A 144 -6.92 17.75 13.74
CA THR A 144 -8.12 18.34 13.14
C THR A 144 -9.03 17.27 12.54
N ILE A 145 -8.46 16.32 11.76
CA ILE A 145 -9.21 15.22 11.16
C ILE A 145 -9.84 14.32 12.23
N THR A 146 -9.08 13.94 13.25
CA THR A 146 -9.59 13.08 14.32
C THR A 146 -10.60 13.78 15.22
N ALA A 147 -10.45 15.09 15.46
CA ALA A 147 -11.45 15.90 16.17
C ALA A 147 -12.76 15.98 15.37
N ALA A 148 -12.69 16.22 14.06
CA ALA A 148 -13.85 16.19 13.19
C ALA A 148 -14.54 14.82 13.21
N ALA A 149 -13.78 13.73 13.12
CA ALA A 149 -14.32 12.37 13.23
C ALA A 149 -15.06 12.16 14.56
N ARG A 150 -14.50 12.60 15.69
CA ARG A 150 -15.13 12.51 17.01
C ARG A 150 -16.41 13.32 17.12
N ASN A 151 -16.43 14.52 16.57
CA ASN A 151 -17.56 15.44 16.69
C ASN A 151 -18.74 15.06 15.77
N LEU A 152 -18.47 14.40 14.64
CA LEU A 152 -19.49 14.01 13.66
C LEU A 152 -20.10 12.62 13.93
N VAL A 153 -19.60 11.89 14.93
CA VAL A 153 -20.10 10.56 15.27
C VAL A 153 -21.54 10.62 15.75
N THR A 154 -22.37 9.77 15.14
CA THR A 154 -23.72 9.50 15.61
C THR A 154 -23.92 8.00 15.81
N GLY A 155 -24.54 7.64 16.93
CA GLY A 155 -24.80 6.25 17.30
C GLY A 155 -23.55 5.41 17.58
N TRP A 156 -23.78 4.21 18.11
CA TRP A 156 -22.70 3.30 18.48
C TRP A 156 -21.90 2.80 17.26
N ALA A 157 -22.54 2.61 16.10
CA ALA A 157 -21.87 2.13 14.90
C ALA A 157 -20.86 3.16 14.36
N GLY A 158 -21.23 4.45 14.35
CA GLY A 158 -20.31 5.54 14.00
C GLY A 158 -19.14 5.61 14.99
N ALA A 159 -19.41 5.41 16.29
CA ALA A 159 -18.36 5.43 17.32
C ALA A 159 -17.34 4.28 17.19
N VAL A 160 -17.75 3.12 16.65
CA VAL A 160 -16.80 2.04 16.29
C VAL A 160 -15.84 2.53 15.20
N LEU A 161 -16.38 3.12 14.13
CA LEU A 161 -15.60 3.59 12.99
C LEU A 161 -14.63 4.71 13.41
N GLU A 162 -15.10 5.67 14.21
CA GLU A 162 -14.22 6.73 14.73
C GLU A 162 -13.08 6.19 15.56
N ARG A 163 -13.33 5.28 16.50
CA ARG A 163 -12.26 4.74 17.35
C ARG A 163 -11.22 4.00 16.52
N ARG A 164 -11.65 3.24 15.51
CA ARG A 164 -10.76 2.56 14.57
C ARG A 164 -9.95 3.56 13.74
N ASP A 165 -10.62 4.51 13.10
CA ASP A 165 -9.99 5.43 12.16
C ASP A 165 -9.05 6.40 12.90
N SER A 166 -9.42 6.86 14.10
CA SER A 166 -8.53 7.60 15.01
C SER A 166 -7.29 6.80 15.38
N ALA A 167 -7.41 5.50 15.70
CA ALA A 167 -6.27 4.65 16.01
C ALA A 167 -5.35 4.49 14.80
N LEU A 168 -5.91 4.20 13.61
CA LEU A 168 -5.14 4.06 12.37
C LEU A 168 -4.39 5.35 12.01
N LEU A 169 -5.05 6.52 12.12
CA LEU A 169 -4.45 7.81 11.78
C LEU A 169 -3.36 8.21 12.77
N LEU A 170 -3.62 8.14 14.08
CA LEU A 170 -2.66 8.58 15.09
C LEU A 170 -1.48 7.62 15.24
N MET A 171 -1.72 6.30 15.23
CA MET A 171 -0.63 5.32 15.23
C MET A 171 0.16 5.38 13.92
N GLY A 172 -0.54 5.44 12.78
CA GLY A 172 0.07 5.54 11.46
C GLY A 172 1.00 6.74 11.32
N PHE A 173 0.52 7.91 11.77
CA PHE A 173 1.28 9.14 11.73
C PHE A 173 2.48 9.11 12.69
N ALA A 174 2.27 8.77 13.96
CA ALA A 174 3.33 8.78 14.97
C ALA A 174 4.41 7.71 14.70
N GLY A 175 4.02 6.54 14.20
CA GLY A 175 4.93 5.44 13.88
C GLY A 175 5.52 5.47 12.49
N ALA A 176 5.11 6.45 11.66
CA ALA A 176 5.42 6.50 10.22
C ALA A 176 5.09 5.18 9.49
N PHE A 177 4.02 4.51 9.88
CA PHE A 177 3.63 3.23 9.32
C PHE A 177 3.05 3.40 7.92
N ARG A 178 3.39 2.47 7.03
CA ARG A 178 2.71 2.34 5.75
C ARG A 178 1.34 1.70 5.96
N ARG A 179 0.39 2.01 5.07
CA ARG A 179 -0.94 1.37 5.07
C ARG A 179 -0.90 -0.16 5.18
N SER A 180 0.00 -0.81 4.43
CA SER A 180 0.12 -2.27 4.44
C SER A 180 0.68 -2.82 5.75
N GLU A 181 1.46 -2.01 6.47
CA GLU A 181 1.99 -2.38 7.78
C GLU A 181 0.85 -2.33 8.81
N LEU A 182 0.06 -1.25 8.83
CA LEU A 182 -1.10 -1.12 9.73
C LEU A 182 -2.16 -2.21 9.53
N VAL A 183 -2.56 -2.47 8.29
CA VAL A 183 -3.60 -3.48 7.98
C VAL A 183 -3.14 -4.90 8.30
N GLY A 184 -1.83 -5.13 8.38
CA GLY A 184 -1.26 -6.41 8.75
C GLY A 184 -1.00 -6.58 10.24
N LEU A 185 -1.37 -5.61 11.10
CA LEU A 185 -1.17 -5.72 12.54
C LEU A 185 -2.25 -6.60 13.18
N GLU A 186 -1.80 -7.50 14.04
CA GLU A 186 -2.66 -8.27 14.94
C GLU A 186 -2.52 -7.77 16.39
N GLY A 187 -3.50 -8.06 17.24
CA GLY A 187 -3.47 -7.64 18.65
C GLY A 187 -2.18 -8.05 19.36
N ALA A 188 -1.61 -9.21 19.01
CA ALA A 188 -0.34 -9.71 19.54
C ALA A 188 0.92 -8.97 19.04
N ASP A 189 0.78 -8.12 18.01
CA ASP A 189 1.87 -7.27 17.51
C ASP A 189 1.97 -5.96 18.30
N VAL A 190 1.01 -5.65 19.17
CA VAL A 190 0.96 -4.37 19.89
C VAL A 190 1.01 -4.60 21.40
N SER A 191 1.93 -3.91 22.07
CA SER A 191 2.15 -4.00 23.52
C SER A 191 2.12 -2.62 24.16
N VAL A 192 1.36 -2.48 25.24
CA VAL A 192 1.27 -1.23 26.00
C VAL A 192 2.29 -1.28 27.14
N HIS A 193 3.20 -0.31 27.14
CA HIS A 193 4.21 -0.10 28.15
C HIS A 193 3.82 1.09 29.02
N ARG A 194 3.88 0.90 30.34
CA ARG A 194 3.43 1.89 31.34
C ARG A 194 4.12 3.24 31.22
N HIS A 195 5.40 3.24 30.87
CA HIS A 195 6.24 4.43 30.86
C HIS A 195 6.60 4.89 29.43
N ASP A 196 6.58 3.97 28.46
CA ASP A 196 7.14 4.22 27.13
C ASP A 196 6.07 4.28 26.02
N GLY A 197 4.79 4.10 26.37
CA GLY A 197 3.67 4.21 25.43
C GLY A 197 3.29 2.88 24.80
N VAL A 198 3.20 2.82 23.47
CA VAL A 198 2.80 1.61 22.75
C VAL A 198 3.95 1.14 21.86
N HIS A 199 4.35 -0.13 21.99
CA HIS A 199 5.33 -0.76 21.12
C HIS A 199 4.62 -1.64 20.09
N VAL A 200 4.87 -1.37 18.82
CA VAL A 200 4.31 -2.09 17.68
C VAL A 200 5.42 -2.90 17.01
N ARG A 201 5.26 -4.22 16.99
CA ARG A 201 6.17 -5.16 16.33
C ARG A 201 5.72 -5.37 14.88
N LEU A 202 6.49 -4.81 13.95
CA LEU A 202 6.30 -5.07 12.53
C LEU A 202 6.93 -6.40 12.15
N ARG A 203 6.11 -7.38 11.78
CA ARG A 203 6.56 -8.72 11.33
C ARG A 203 7.31 -8.68 10.00
N ARG A 204 6.87 -7.80 9.10
CA ARG A 204 7.51 -7.51 7.80
C ARG A 204 7.35 -6.04 7.49
N SER A 205 8.38 -5.42 6.93
CA SER A 205 8.28 -4.07 6.38
C SER A 205 8.83 -4.05 4.95
N LYS A 206 8.42 -3.08 4.14
CA LYS A 206 8.95 -3.00 2.75
C LYS A 206 10.47 -2.74 2.71
N THR A 207 11.09 -2.30 3.79
CA THR A 207 12.56 -2.11 3.92
C THR A 207 13.27 -3.28 4.61
N ASP A 208 12.52 -4.22 5.17
CA ASP A 208 13.01 -5.42 5.84
C ASP A 208 12.56 -6.65 5.04
N GLN A 209 13.21 -6.84 3.88
CA GLN A 209 12.90 -7.95 2.97
C GLN A 209 13.33 -9.31 3.54
N GLU A 210 14.23 -9.31 4.52
CA GLU A 210 14.72 -10.51 5.22
C GLU A 210 13.82 -10.92 6.40
N GLY A 211 12.93 -10.04 6.85
CA GLY A 211 11.90 -10.35 7.84
C GLY A 211 12.42 -10.44 9.29
N THR A 212 13.48 -9.70 9.60
CA THR A 212 14.06 -9.61 10.95
C THR A 212 13.05 -9.04 11.95
N GLY A 213 12.09 -8.25 11.46
CA GLY A 213 11.10 -7.54 12.23
C GLY A 213 11.68 -6.29 12.86
N THR A 214 10.84 -5.26 13.06
CA THR A 214 11.27 -4.04 13.76
C THR A 214 10.22 -3.65 14.79
N VAL A 215 10.65 -3.16 15.95
CA VAL A 215 9.75 -2.59 16.95
C VAL A 215 9.74 -1.08 16.79
N ARG A 216 8.54 -0.50 16.69
CA ARG A 216 8.32 0.95 16.66
C ARG A 216 7.64 1.37 17.97
N ALA A 217 8.30 2.24 18.71
CA ALA A 217 7.74 2.84 19.92
C ALA A 217 6.91 4.07 19.57
N LEU A 218 5.70 4.14 20.12
CA LEU A 218 4.75 5.25 20.01
C LEU A 218 4.61 5.87 21.41
N PRO A 219 5.39 6.92 21.71
CA PRO A 219 5.40 7.51 23.04
C PRO A 219 4.07 8.20 23.36
N PHE A 220 3.86 8.47 24.66
CA PHE A 220 2.77 9.32 25.11
C PHE A 220 2.96 10.77 24.61
N THR A 221 1.84 11.47 24.42
CA THR A 221 1.84 12.91 24.15
C THR A 221 1.24 13.66 25.33
N ASP A 222 1.41 14.99 25.35
CA ASP A 222 0.85 15.84 26.41
C ASP A 222 -0.68 15.88 26.36
N ARG A 223 -1.26 15.90 25.16
CA ARG A 223 -2.71 16.00 24.97
C ARG A 223 -3.33 14.66 24.61
N HIS A 224 -4.42 14.29 25.28
CA HIS A 224 -5.11 13.01 25.04
C HIS A 224 -5.62 12.86 23.60
N ASP A 225 -6.06 13.96 22.97
CA ASP A 225 -6.64 14.02 21.64
C ASP A 225 -5.67 13.64 20.50
N SER A 226 -4.37 13.82 20.73
CA SER A 226 -3.26 13.52 19.81
C SER A 226 -2.47 12.26 20.20
N CYS A 227 -2.82 11.63 21.32
CA CYS A 227 -2.03 10.56 21.94
C CYS A 227 -2.25 9.21 21.24
N PRO A 228 -1.24 8.62 20.54
CA PRO A 228 -1.40 7.32 19.90
C PRO A 228 -1.73 6.19 20.89
N PRO A 229 -1.13 6.12 22.09
CA PRO A 229 -1.56 5.19 23.13
C PRO A 229 -3.04 5.30 23.51
N CYS A 230 -3.58 6.52 23.62
CA CYS A 230 -5.01 6.70 23.91
C CYS A 230 -5.88 6.17 22.76
N ALA A 231 -5.53 6.49 21.53
CA ALA A 231 -6.27 6.06 20.35
C ALA A 231 -6.29 4.53 20.25
N TYR A 232 -5.13 3.88 20.42
CA TYR A 232 -5.02 2.42 20.44
C TYR A 232 -5.86 1.81 21.57
N VAL A 233 -5.74 2.29 22.80
CA VAL A 233 -6.51 1.75 23.93
C VAL A 233 -8.02 1.86 23.71
N ARG A 234 -8.52 3.00 23.20
CA ARG A 234 -9.95 3.17 22.89
C ARG A 234 -10.44 2.16 21.87
N TRP A 235 -9.61 1.83 20.87
CA TRP A 235 -9.92 0.83 19.86
C TRP A 235 -9.83 -0.60 20.41
N ALA A 236 -8.78 -0.93 21.16
CA ALA A 236 -8.61 -2.24 21.81
C ALA A 236 -9.77 -2.58 22.76
N GLN A 237 -10.36 -1.58 23.43
CA GLN A 237 -11.59 -1.77 24.21
C GLN A 237 -12.77 -2.26 23.36
N VAL A 238 -12.94 -1.72 22.14
CA VAL A 238 -14.01 -2.12 21.22
C VAL A 238 -13.80 -3.56 20.76
N VAL A 239 -12.57 -3.89 20.33
CA VAL A 239 -12.20 -5.25 19.92
C VAL A 239 -12.42 -6.24 21.07
N ALA A 240 -11.91 -5.94 22.26
CA ALA A 240 -12.09 -6.81 23.43
C ALA A 240 -13.57 -6.96 23.84
N ALA A 241 -14.38 -5.90 23.74
CA ALA A 241 -15.81 -5.98 24.03
C ALA A 241 -16.55 -6.86 23.01
N PHE A 242 -16.16 -6.80 21.74
CA PHE A 242 -16.68 -7.68 20.69
C PHE A 242 -16.24 -9.13 20.90
N ASP A 243 -14.95 -9.37 21.16
CA ASP A 243 -14.41 -10.71 21.39
C ASP A 243 -15.09 -11.39 22.60
N THR A 244 -15.41 -10.63 23.65
CA THR A 244 -16.00 -11.18 24.89
C THR A 244 -17.52 -11.35 24.81
N ARG A 245 -18.23 -10.39 24.20
CA ARG A 245 -19.71 -10.30 24.28
C ARG A 245 -20.39 -9.98 22.96
N GLY A 246 -19.68 -10.03 21.84
CA GLY A 246 -20.16 -9.68 20.52
C GLY A 246 -20.71 -8.25 20.44
N ARG A 247 -21.64 -8.04 19.51
CA ARG A 247 -22.29 -6.74 19.27
C ARG A 247 -22.93 -6.12 20.53
N PRO A 248 -23.66 -6.85 21.40
CA PRO A 248 -24.21 -6.27 22.63
C PRO A 248 -23.13 -5.68 23.57
N GLY A 249 -21.96 -6.31 23.63
CA GLY A 249 -20.81 -5.78 24.38
C GLY A 249 -20.32 -4.44 23.87
N VAL A 250 -20.18 -4.34 22.55
CA VAL A 250 -19.76 -3.10 21.87
C VAL A 250 -20.78 -1.99 22.07
N ILE A 251 -22.08 -2.29 21.90
CA ILE A 251 -23.15 -1.29 22.12
C ILE A 251 -23.05 -0.76 23.55
N ARG A 252 -23.01 -1.64 24.56
CA ARG A 252 -22.91 -1.23 25.97
C ARG A 252 -21.68 -0.37 26.22
N LEU A 253 -20.50 -0.78 25.74
CA LEU A 253 -19.27 -0.03 25.90
C LEU A 253 -19.41 1.40 25.36
N LEU A 254 -19.98 1.55 24.15
CA LEU A 254 -20.02 2.83 23.47
C LEU A 254 -21.16 3.73 23.95
N THR A 255 -22.28 3.17 24.44
CA THR A 255 -23.38 3.95 25.00
C THR A 255 -23.12 4.42 26.43
N THR A 256 -22.21 3.76 27.15
CA THR A 256 -21.86 4.10 28.55
C THR A 256 -20.46 4.69 28.70
N ALA A 257 -19.76 4.95 27.60
CA ALA A 257 -18.43 5.51 27.63
C ALA A 257 -18.44 6.93 28.20
N GLU A 258 -17.52 7.20 29.14
CA GLU A 258 -17.22 8.57 29.57
C GLU A 258 -16.75 9.43 28.40
N PRO A 259 -16.96 10.76 28.47
CA PRO A 259 -16.35 11.70 27.55
C PRO A 259 -14.84 11.48 27.43
N PHE A 260 -14.30 11.63 26.22
CA PHE A 260 -12.86 11.52 26.00
C PHE A 260 -12.17 12.86 26.25
N ASP A 261 -12.02 13.22 27.51
CA ASP A 261 -11.46 14.50 28.00
C ASP A 261 -10.11 14.35 28.72
N ALA A 262 -9.64 13.12 28.90
CA ALA A 262 -8.40 12.80 29.60
C ALA A 262 -7.66 11.60 28.98
N HIS A 263 -6.40 11.42 29.40
CA HIS A 263 -5.57 10.30 28.95
C HIS A 263 -6.12 8.97 29.48
N VAL A 264 -6.85 8.24 28.64
CA VAL A 264 -7.30 6.88 28.96
C VAL A 264 -6.14 5.90 29.05
N CYS A 265 -5.05 6.12 28.30
CA CYS A 265 -3.88 5.25 28.30
C CYS A 265 -3.17 5.17 29.67
N ARG A 266 -3.30 6.21 30.50
CA ARG A 266 -2.69 6.26 31.85
C ARG A 266 -3.48 5.49 32.90
N ARG A 267 -4.75 5.17 32.63
CA ARG A 267 -5.63 4.42 33.54
C ARG A 267 -5.42 2.91 33.47
N PHE A 268 -4.76 2.39 32.42
CA PHE A 268 -4.57 0.96 32.20
C PHE A 268 -3.14 0.51 32.49
N ARG A 269 -2.97 -0.55 33.30
CA ARG A 269 -1.68 -1.22 33.53
C ARG A 269 -1.26 -2.14 32.37
N SER A 270 -2.22 -2.50 31.51
CA SER A 270 -2.07 -3.32 30.30
C SER A 270 -3.26 -3.06 29.36
N ALA A 271 -3.10 -3.19 28.04
CA ALA A 271 -4.25 -3.11 27.12
C ALA A 271 -5.34 -4.13 27.50
N PRO A 272 -6.63 -3.83 27.24
CA PRO A 272 -7.66 -4.86 27.24
C PRO A 272 -7.23 -6.00 26.32
N ARG A 273 -7.27 -7.25 26.78
CA ARG A 273 -6.85 -8.41 25.99
C ARG A 273 -7.78 -8.58 24.78
N ALA A 274 -7.39 -8.02 23.64
CA ALA A 274 -7.86 -8.51 22.35
C ALA A 274 -7.28 -9.92 22.15
N ALA A 275 -8.04 -10.84 21.56
CA ALA A 275 -7.49 -12.16 21.25
C ALA A 275 -6.26 -12.01 20.35
N SER A 276 -5.29 -12.94 20.45
CA SER A 276 -3.99 -12.84 19.77
C SER A 276 -4.09 -12.67 18.25
N CYS A 277 -5.20 -13.13 17.64
CA CYS A 277 -5.48 -13.07 16.21
C CYS A 277 -6.51 -11.99 15.81
N SER A 278 -6.97 -11.16 16.74
CA SER A 278 -7.91 -10.09 16.42
C SER A 278 -7.19 -8.96 15.66
N PRO A 279 -7.79 -8.40 14.59
CA PRO A 279 -7.18 -7.31 13.83
C PRO A 279 -7.05 -6.05 14.69
N VAL A 280 -5.93 -5.34 14.49
CA VAL A 280 -5.70 -3.98 15.03
C VAL A 280 -6.33 -2.93 14.13
#